data_AF-A0A560JJD2-F1
#
_entry.id   AF-A0A560JJD2-F1
#
_cell.length_a   1.000
_cell.length_b   1.000
_cell.length_c   1.000
_cell.angle_alpha   90.00
_cell.angle_beta   90.00
_cell.angle_gamma   90.00
#
_symmetry.space_group_name_H-M   'P 1'
#
loop_
_entity.id
_entity.type
_entity.pdbx_description
1 polymer ?
#
loop_
_entity_poly.entity_id
_entity_poly.type
_entity_poly.pdbx_seq_one_letter_code
_entity_poly.pdbx_strand_id
1 'polypeptide(L)'
;MDGFNLTAWPHGPQLRRNQPLPSLSLYVPAGWQHGDQWAPEELKLGMRLHNLLPSVSEPKKSLTLRDVNYTASIGPPGSEDEIFLRRT
;
A
#
# COMPACT_ATOMS: atom_id res chain seq x y z
N MET A 1 38.03 -37.75 12.43
CA MET A 1 37.41 -38.33 13.64
C MET A 1 36.71 -37.18 14.33
N ASP A 2 35.57 -36.85 13.78
CA ASP A 2 34.98 -35.53 13.83
C ASP A 2 34.01 -35.47 15.00
N GLY A 3 34.29 -34.55 15.93
CA GLY A 3 33.48 -34.29 17.10
C GLY A 3 32.14 -33.68 16.70
N PHE A 4 31.06 -34.24 17.23
CA PHE A 4 29.71 -33.70 17.15
C PHE A 4 29.65 -32.32 17.83
N ASN A 5 29.55 -31.27 17.03
CA ASN A 5 29.20 -29.93 17.51
C ASN A 5 27.68 -29.72 17.37
N LEU A 6 26.97 -29.77 18.50
CA LEU A 6 25.57 -29.38 18.62
C LEU A 6 25.48 -27.84 18.61
N THR A 7 25.55 -27.23 17.43
CA THR A 7 25.24 -25.79 17.28
C THR A 7 24.27 -25.57 16.12
N ALA A 8 23.08 -25.11 16.52
CA ALA A 8 22.12 -24.32 15.75
C ALA A 8 21.50 -24.95 14.49
N TRP A 9 20.25 -25.38 14.64
CA TRP A 9 19.29 -25.52 13.56
C TRP A 9 19.07 -24.13 12.91
N PRO A 10 19.40 -23.92 11.63
CA PRO A 10 19.11 -22.66 10.99
C PRO A 10 17.69 -22.74 10.43
N HIS A 11 16.83 -21.84 10.89
CA HIS A 11 15.51 -21.51 10.32
C HIS A 11 14.32 -22.36 10.77
N GLY A 12 13.80 -22.07 11.97
CA GLY A 12 12.34 -22.10 12.17
C GLY A 12 11.65 -21.14 11.18
N PRO A 13 10.33 -21.24 10.94
CA PRO A 13 9.63 -20.36 10.01
C PRO A 13 9.71 -18.91 10.51
N GLN A 14 10.73 -18.20 10.05
CA GLN A 14 10.82 -16.76 10.09
C GLN A 14 9.64 -16.25 9.27
N LEU A 15 8.56 -15.89 9.96
CA LEU A 15 7.50 -15.04 9.42
C LEU A 15 8.21 -13.92 8.65
N ARG A 16 8.12 -13.97 7.32
CA ARG A 16 8.98 -13.21 6.40
C ARG A 16 8.68 -11.72 6.54
N ARG A 17 9.36 -11.08 7.49
CA ARG A 17 9.32 -9.64 7.77
C ARG A 17 9.90 -8.78 6.64
N ASN A 18 10.34 -9.42 5.54
CA ASN A 18 11.05 -8.83 4.40
C ASN A 18 10.39 -9.14 3.04
N GLN A 19 9.10 -9.50 2.99
CA GLN A 19 8.43 -9.51 1.68
C GLN A 19 8.23 -8.06 1.22
N PRO A 20 8.67 -7.68 0.01
CA PRO A 20 8.33 -6.38 -0.54
C PRO A 20 6.81 -6.26 -0.56
N LEU A 21 6.29 -5.11 -0.15
CA LEU A 21 4.85 -4.86 -0.22
C LEU A 21 4.38 -5.13 -1.67
N PRO A 22 3.25 -5.84 -1.85
CA PRO A 22 2.68 -6.02 -3.17
C PRO A 22 2.47 -4.65 -3.83
N SER A 23 2.59 -4.57 -5.16
CA SER A 23 2.35 -3.31 -5.86
C SER A 23 0.98 -2.73 -5.50
N LEU A 24 0.89 -1.41 -5.28
CA LEU A 24 -0.37 -0.74 -4.94
C LEU A 24 -1.50 -1.05 -5.95
N SER A 25 -1.13 -1.26 -7.21
CA SER A 25 -1.99 -1.71 -8.31
C SER A 25 -2.71 -3.05 -8.09
N LEU A 26 -2.31 -3.86 -7.11
CA LEU A 26 -2.99 -5.12 -6.75
C LEU A 26 -4.21 -4.89 -5.87
N TYR A 27 -4.32 -3.71 -5.25
CA TYR A 27 -5.44 -3.32 -4.39
C TYR A 27 -6.56 -2.60 -5.15
N VAL A 28 -6.43 -2.43 -6.47
CA VAL A 28 -7.52 -1.91 -7.31
C VAL A 28 -8.28 -3.07 -7.96
N PRO A 29 -9.61 -2.99 -8.07
CA PRO A 29 -10.43 -4.03 -8.69
C PRO A 29 -9.97 -4.34 -10.11
N ALA A 30 -10.19 -5.57 -10.58
CA ALA A 30 -9.78 -5.99 -11.93
C ALA A 30 -10.28 -5.03 -13.02
N GLY A 31 -11.55 -4.63 -12.93
CA GLY A 31 -12.21 -3.66 -13.82
C GLY A 31 -11.97 -2.18 -13.48
N TRP A 32 -10.88 -1.84 -12.78
CA TRP A 32 -10.54 -0.46 -12.46
C TRP A 32 -10.52 0.43 -13.72
N GLN A 33 -11.37 1.45 -13.71
CA GLN A 33 -11.38 2.50 -14.72
C GLN A 33 -10.58 3.69 -14.21
N HIS A 34 -9.66 4.17 -15.02
CA HIS A 34 -8.85 5.32 -14.66
C HIS A 34 -9.65 6.61 -14.78
N GLY A 35 -9.71 7.39 -13.70
CA GLY A 35 -10.33 8.70 -13.69
C GLY A 35 -10.31 9.34 -12.31
N ASP A 36 -10.96 10.48 -12.20
CA ASP A 36 -11.14 11.18 -10.92
C ASP A 36 -12.26 10.48 -10.14
N GLN A 37 -11.92 9.79 -9.06
CA GLN A 37 -12.86 8.97 -8.29
C GLN A 37 -12.41 8.72 -6.86
N TRP A 38 -13.35 8.30 -6.02
CA TRP A 38 -13.06 7.87 -4.66
C TRP A 38 -12.24 6.58 -4.63
N ALA A 39 -11.27 6.51 -3.74
CA ALA A 39 -10.47 5.32 -3.53
C ALA A 39 -11.34 4.22 -2.89
N PRO A 40 -11.44 3.03 -3.50
CA PRO A 40 -12.15 1.91 -2.90
C PRO A 40 -11.45 1.48 -1.60
N GLU A 41 -12.18 0.80 -0.72
CA GLU A 41 -11.66 0.37 0.58
C GLU A 41 -10.39 -0.48 0.46
N GLU A 42 -10.32 -1.37 -0.53
CA GLU A 42 -9.14 -2.18 -0.81
C GLU A 42 -7.92 -1.31 -1.14
N LEU A 43 -8.11 -0.27 -1.95
CA LEU A 43 -7.03 0.67 -2.27
C LEU A 43 -6.64 1.52 -1.06
N LYS A 44 -7.60 1.97 -0.24
CA LYS A 44 -7.31 2.67 1.02
C LYS A 44 -6.44 1.79 1.94
N LEU A 45 -6.72 0.49 2.01
CA LEU A 45 -5.88 -0.48 2.74
C LEU A 45 -4.47 -0.56 2.13
N GLY A 46 -4.35 -0.69 0.81
CA GLY A 46 -3.06 -0.65 0.12
C GLY A 46 -2.29 0.63 0.42
N MET A 47 -2.93 1.79 0.32
CA MET A 47 -2.32 3.07 0.63
C MET A 47 -1.85 3.15 2.09
N ARG A 48 -2.62 2.60 3.04
CA ARG A 48 -2.22 2.52 4.45
C ARG A 48 -0.95 1.69 4.62
N LEU A 49 -0.89 0.51 3.99
CA LEU A 49 0.28 -0.37 4.05
C LEU A 49 1.53 0.28 3.43
N HIS A 50 1.34 1.09 2.39
CA HIS A 50 2.40 1.82 1.72
C HIS A 50 2.72 3.20 2.34
N ASN A 51 2.03 3.63 3.40
CA ASN A 51 2.13 4.98 3.97
C ASN A 51 1.87 6.11 2.95
N LEU A 52 0.92 5.87 2.05
CA LEU A 52 0.47 6.78 1.01
C LEU A 52 -0.87 7.46 1.31
N LEU A 53 -1.40 7.31 2.54
CA LEU A 53 -2.59 8.04 2.95
C LEU A 53 -2.26 9.52 3.13
N PRO A 54 -3.02 10.43 2.49
CA PRO A 54 -2.89 11.86 2.77
C PRO A 54 -3.35 12.17 4.20
N SER A 55 -2.79 13.22 4.78
CA SER A 55 -3.04 13.66 6.15
C SER A 55 -3.12 15.19 6.21
N VAL A 56 -3.57 15.77 7.33
CA VAL A 56 -3.71 17.24 7.44
C VAL A 56 -2.38 17.95 7.16
N SER A 57 -1.25 17.36 7.59
CA SER A 57 0.09 17.88 7.35
C SER A 57 0.56 17.70 5.90
N GLU A 58 0.09 16.65 5.22
CA GLU A 58 0.40 16.37 3.83
C GLU A 58 -0.89 15.98 3.09
N PRO A 59 -1.70 16.97 2.67
CA PRO A 59 -3.05 16.74 2.18
C PRO A 59 -3.08 16.12 0.77
N LYS A 60 -1.92 16.01 0.12
CA LYS A 60 -1.76 15.48 -1.23
C LYS A 60 -0.62 14.47 -1.24
N LYS A 61 -0.91 13.24 -1.66
CA LYS A 61 0.09 12.19 -1.84
C LYS A 61 0.11 11.72 -3.29
N SER A 62 1.27 11.74 -3.94
CA SER A 62 1.44 11.18 -5.27
C SER A 62 1.59 9.66 -5.20
N LEU A 63 0.90 8.94 -6.09
CA LEU A 63 0.97 7.49 -6.20
C LEU A 63 0.74 7.05 -7.65
N THR A 64 1.21 5.84 -7.98
CA THR A 64 1.07 5.28 -9.32
C THR A 64 0.26 4.00 -9.24
N LEU A 65 -0.81 3.92 -10.04
CA LEU A 65 -1.69 2.76 -10.17
C LEU A 65 -1.66 2.30 -11.62
N ARG A 66 -1.21 1.07 -11.87
CA ARG A 66 -1.10 0.46 -13.21
C ARG A 66 -0.48 1.43 -14.23
N ASP A 67 0.67 2.01 -13.88
CA ASP A 67 1.44 2.98 -14.69
C ASP A 67 0.79 4.38 -14.84
N VAL A 68 -0.38 4.62 -14.23
CA VAL A 68 -1.05 5.92 -14.24
C VAL A 68 -0.79 6.65 -12.92
N ASN A 69 -0.35 7.90 -13.02
CA ASN A 69 -0.10 8.75 -11.85
C ASN A 69 -1.38 9.40 -11.34
N TYR A 70 -1.47 9.42 -10.01
CA TYR A 70 -2.57 9.99 -9.25
C TYR A 70 -2.04 10.85 -8.13
N THR A 71 -2.85 11.85 -7.77
CA THR A 71 -2.76 12.55 -6.50
C THR A 71 -3.93 12.09 -5.64
N ALA A 72 -3.63 11.50 -4.49
CA ALA A 72 -4.58 11.24 -3.44
C ALA A 72 -4.75 12.46 -2.52
N SER A 73 -5.98 12.79 -2.16
CA SER A 73 -6.29 13.83 -1.20
C SER A 73 -7.38 13.39 -0.23
N ILE A 74 -7.41 13.99 0.96
CA ILE A 74 -8.51 13.82 1.91
C ILE A 74 -9.80 14.35 1.27
N GLY A 75 -10.91 13.65 1.51
CA GLY A 75 -12.24 14.13 1.13
C GLY A 75 -12.60 15.48 1.77
N PRO A 76 -13.73 16.07 1.37
CA PRO A 76 -14.23 17.29 2.00
C PRO A 76 -14.52 17.07 3.50
N PRO A 77 -14.67 18.16 4.28
CA PRO A 77 -15.02 18.06 5.70
C PRO A 77 -16.26 17.19 5.90
N GLY A 78 -16.19 16.21 6.82
CA GLY A 78 -17.24 15.20 7.01
C GLY A 78 -17.03 13.90 6.20
N SER A 79 -15.93 13.81 5.44
CA SER A 79 -15.50 12.60 4.73
C SER A 79 -13.97 12.47 4.80
N GLU A 80 -13.41 12.71 5.99
CA GLU A 80 -11.95 12.68 6.21
C GLU A 80 -11.36 11.26 6.09
N ASP A 81 -12.17 10.24 6.34
CA ASP A 81 -11.84 8.82 6.09
C ASP A 81 -11.93 8.41 4.61
N GLU A 82 -12.44 9.31 3.76
CA GLU A 82 -12.52 9.11 2.32
C GLU A 82 -11.30 9.72 1.64
N ILE A 83 -10.77 8.98 0.67
CA ILE A 83 -9.62 9.41 -0.12
C ILE A 83 -10.10 9.64 -1.55
N PHE A 84 -9.90 10.84 -2.06
CA PHE A 84 -10.18 11.18 -3.46
C PHE A 84 -8.91 11.02 -4.29
N LEU A 85 -9.03 10.37 -5.45
CA LEU A 85 -7.95 10.21 -6.40
C LEU A 85 -8.19 11.13 -7.59
N ARG A 86 -7.18 11.92 -7.93
CA ARG A 86 -7.17 12.78 -9.11
C ARG A 86 -6.04 12.39 -10.05
N ARG A 87 -6.33 12.17 -11.33
CA ARG A 87 -5.30 11.85 -12.31
C ARG A 87 -4.42 13.08 -12.58
N THR A 88 -3.12 12.87 -12.78
CA THR A 88 -2.13 13.91 -13.11
C THR A 88 -1.41 13.64 -14.41
#